data_AF-A0A0F9S9A8-F1
#
_entry.id   AF-A0A0F9S9A8-F1
#
_cell.length_a   1.000
_cell.length_b   1.000
_cell.length_c   1.000
_cell.angle_alpha   90.00
_cell.angle_beta   90.00
_cell.angle_gamma   90.00
#
_symmetry.space_group_name_H-M   'P 1'
#
loop_
_entity.id
_entity.type
_entity.pdbx_description
1 polymer ?
#
loop_
_entity_poly.entity_id
_entity_poly.type
_entity_poly.pdbx_seq_one_letter_code
_entity_poly.pdbx_strand_id
1 'polypeptide(L)'
;MAQMGFFDLSDRYASLDAKKDPLVGIDAVVPWEEFRPTLEGVWRKPDAERKSRAGRKPIDAIVMFKALVLSALYNLSDDQIEYQVRDRLSFMRFLGLGVEDRVPDAKTVWLYREALAQAGMVEALFSQFDGHLARQGYIARGGQILDASIVPVPKNRNTRDENKTIKSGDVPEDWENRPAKRSQKDLDARWTKKHGKSHYGYKNHVNVDRKHKLVRRYHVSDAA
;
A
#
# COMPACT_ATOMS: atom_id res chain seq x y z
N MET A 1 -34.01 13.77 10.10
CA MET A 1 -32.83 12.92 10.31
C MET A 1 -32.43 13.03 11.78
N ALA A 2 -32.16 11.92 12.46
CA ALA A 2 -31.74 11.96 13.86
C ALA A 2 -30.31 12.51 13.96
N GLN A 3 -30.07 13.39 14.95
CA GLN A 3 -28.74 13.91 15.26
C GLN A 3 -27.90 12.79 15.90
N MET A 4 -26.62 12.67 15.51
CA MET A 4 -25.71 11.74 16.17
C MET A 4 -25.58 12.10 17.65
N GLY A 5 -25.82 11.13 18.52
CA GLY A 5 -25.59 11.22 19.95
C GLY A 5 -24.10 11.26 20.28
N PHE A 6 -23.77 11.78 21.47
CA PHE A 6 -22.40 11.93 21.94
C PHE A 6 -21.64 10.59 22.07
N PHE A 7 -22.36 9.49 22.29
CA PHE A 7 -21.78 8.15 22.49
C PHE A 7 -21.89 7.22 21.27
N ASP A 8 -22.58 7.63 20.20
CA ASP A 8 -22.88 6.76 19.06
C ASP A 8 -21.61 6.16 18.42
N LEU A 9 -20.53 6.94 18.35
CA LEU A 9 -19.26 6.47 17.80
C LEU A 9 -18.56 5.47 18.75
N SER A 10 -18.55 5.77 20.04
CA SER A 10 -17.99 4.91 21.09
C SER A 10 -18.72 3.58 21.16
N ASP A 11 -20.05 3.58 21.08
CA ASP A 11 -20.88 2.37 21.09
C ASP A 11 -20.63 1.51 19.84
N ARG A 12 -20.44 2.15 18.68
CA ARG A 12 -20.02 1.43 17.47
C ARG A 12 -18.64 0.79 17.63
N TYR A 13 -17.68 1.50 18.22
CA TYR A 13 -16.35 0.93 18.49
C TYR A 13 -16.40 -0.22 19.50
N ALA A 14 -17.17 -0.10 20.58
CA ALA A 14 -17.38 -1.19 21.54
C ALA A 14 -18.01 -2.43 20.86
N SER A 15 -18.97 -2.23 19.96
CA SER A 15 -19.56 -3.31 19.16
C SER A 15 -18.55 -3.99 18.23
N LEU A 16 -17.63 -3.23 17.63
CA LEU A 16 -16.54 -3.78 16.81
C LEU A 16 -15.51 -4.54 17.65
N ASP A 17 -15.17 -4.04 18.84
CA ASP A 17 -14.25 -4.68 19.77
C ASP A 17 -14.82 -6.02 20.27
N ALA A 18 -16.12 -6.07 20.57
CA ALA A 18 -16.81 -7.32 20.90
C ALA A 18 -16.73 -8.36 19.76
N LYS A 19 -16.64 -7.91 18.51
CA LYS A 19 -16.44 -8.76 17.32
C LYS A 19 -14.97 -9.07 17.04
N LYS A 20 -14.05 -8.68 17.92
CA LYS A 20 -12.60 -8.90 17.84
C LYS A 20 -11.98 -8.22 16.62
N ASP A 21 -12.10 -6.90 16.54
CA ASP A 21 -11.40 -6.10 15.53
C ASP A 21 -9.88 -6.39 15.59
N PRO A 22 -9.29 -7.01 14.54
CA PRO A 22 -7.87 -7.36 14.54
C PRO A 22 -6.97 -6.11 14.54
N LEU A 23 -7.45 -4.96 14.05
CA LEU A 23 -6.66 -3.74 13.95
C LEU A 23 -6.35 -3.15 15.33
N VAL A 24 -7.25 -3.31 16.31
CA VAL A 24 -7.00 -2.90 17.70
C VAL A 24 -5.88 -3.74 18.31
N GLY A 25 -5.85 -5.04 18.03
CA GLY A 25 -4.79 -5.93 18.49
C GLY A 25 -3.42 -5.59 17.89
N ILE A 26 -3.38 -5.26 16.59
CA ILE A 26 -2.14 -4.79 15.93
C ILE A 26 -1.68 -3.46 16.52
N ASP A 27 -2.61 -2.52 16.67
CA ASP A 27 -2.29 -1.17 17.16
C ASP A 27 -1.73 -1.18 18.58
N ALA A 28 -2.20 -2.08 19.44
CA ALA A 28 -1.71 -2.26 20.81
C ALA A 28 -0.32 -2.93 20.89
N VAL A 29 0.03 -3.73 19.88
CA VAL A 29 1.25 -4.58 19.88
C VAL A 29 2.44 -3.87 19.27
N VAL A 30 2.20 -3.02 18.29
CA VAL A 30 3.25 -2.38 17.49
C VAL A 30 3.61 -1.04 18.13
N PRO A 31 4.86 -0.86 18.59
CA PRO A 31 5.32 0.42 19.13
C PRO A 31 5.59 1.40 17.97
N TRP A 32 4.54 2.03 17.47
CA TRP A 32 4.59 2.85 16.25
C TRP A 32 5.65 3.97 16.27
N GLU A 33 5.90 4.55 17.44
CA GLU A 33 6.89 5.63 17.59
C GLU A 33 8.33 5.16 17.30
N GLU A 34 8.63 3.85 17.39
CA GLU A 34 9.94 3.31 16.99
C GLU A 34 10.20 3.46 15.48
N PHE A 35 9.15 3.56 14.66
CA PHE A 35 9.27 3.74 13.20
C PHE A 35 9.49 5.21 12.83
N ARG A 36 9.08 6.16 13.69
CA ARG A 36 9.06 7.60 13.38
C ARG A 36 10.41 8.14 12.90
N PRO A 37 11.57 7.84 13.53
CA PRO A 37 12.85 8.39 13.09
C PRO A 37 13.18 8.00 11.65
N THR A 38 12.95 6.72 11.31
CA THR A 38 13.17 6.17 9.98
C THR A 38 12.23 6.78 8.95
N LEU A 39 10.95 6.88 9.29
CA LEU A 39 9.92 7.41 8.40
C LEU A 39 10.09 8.91 8.14
N GLU A 40 10.38 9.70 9.18
CA GLU A 40 10.62 11.13 9.04
C GLU A 40 11.92 11.42 8.31
N GLY A 41 12.96 10.59 8.47
CA GLY A 41 14.22 10.74 7.72
C GLY A 41 14.07 10.63 6.20
N VAL A 42 13.11 9.84 5.72
CA VAL A 42 12.83 9.72 4.27
C VAL A 42 11.82 10.77 3.81
N TRP A 43 10.75 10.97 4.58
CA TRP A 43 9.61 11.78 4.13
C TRP A 43 9.79 13.27 4.36
N ARG A 44 10.43 13.66 5.46
CA ARG A 44 10.64 15.07 5.78
C ARG A 44 11.94 15.52 5.15
N LYS A 45 11.83 16.46 4.20
CA LYS A 45 12.99 17.24 3.79
C LYS A 45 13.63 17.89 5.03
N PRO A 46 14.97 17.90 5.13
CA PRO A 46 15.67 18.66 6.16
C PRO A 46 15.16 20.09 6.20
N ASP A 47 15.06 20.70 7.38
CA ASP A 47 14.56 22.07 7.51
C ASP A 47 15.36 23.08 6.66
N ALA A 48 16.63 22.77 6.38
CA ALA A 48 17.50 23.54 5.48
C ALA A 48 17.04 23.58 4.01
N GLU A 49 16.30 22.57 3.55
CA GLU A 49 15.78 22.48 2.17
C GLU A 49 14.34 23.00 2.04
N ARG A 50 13.70 23.38 3.15
CA ARG A 50 12.35 23.95 3.13
C ARG A 50 12.42 25.39 2.65
N LYS A 51 11.91 25.64 1.44
CA LYS A 51 11.81 26.99 0.84
C LYS A 51 11.04 27.99 1.73
N SER A 52 10.13 27.52 2.58
CA SER A 52 9.41 28.33 3.56
C SER A 52 8.82 27.45 4.67
N ARG A 53 8.60 28.04 5.85
CA ARG A 53 7.77 27.44 6.92
C ARG A 53 6.26 27.63 6.66
N ALA A 54 5.91 28.40 5.63
CA ALA A 54 4.53 28.62 5.22
C ALA A 54 3.99 27.44 4.39
N GLY A 55 2.74 27.08 4.62
CA GLY A 55 2.04 26.02 3.90
C GLY A 55 1.32 25.05 4.82
N ARG A 56 0.56 24.14 4.20
CA ARG A 56 -0.16 23.09 4.92
C ARG A 56 0.84 22.10 5.52
N LYS A 57 0.71 21.82 6.82
CA LYS A 57 1.54 20.80 7.47
C LYS A 57 1.33 19.44 6.80
N PRO A 58 2.41 18.67 6.53
CA PRO A 58 2.29 17.30 6.06
C PRO A 58 1.49 16.43 7.03
N ILE A 59 0.83 15.40 6.49
CA ILE A 59 0.20 14.37 7.32
C ILE A 59 1.29 13.65 8.15
N ASP A 60 0.92 13.23 9.36
CA ASP A 60 1.82 12.53 10.26
C ASP A 60 2.39 11.24 9.63
N ALA A 61 3.67 10.98 9.87
CA ALA A 61 4.38 9.86 9.25
C ALA A 61 3.84 8.50 9.71
N ILE A 62 3.38 8.39 10.95
CA ILE A 62 2.79 7.15 11.48
C ILE A 62 1.43 6.89 10.82
N VAL A 63 0.61 7.93 10.62
CA VAL A 63 -0.66 7.80 9.89
C VAL A 63 -0.43 7.28 8.47
N MET A 64 0.58 7.82 7.77
CA MET A 64 0.94 7.38 6.43
C MET A 64 1.44 5.93 6.42
N PHE A 65 2.30 5.54 7.37
CA PHE A 65 2.78 4.17 7.46
C PHE A 65 1.68 3.18 7.82
N LYS A 66 0.77 3.54 8.74
CA LYS A 66 -0.44 2.75 9.05
C LYS A 66 -1.33 2.57 7.82
N ALA A 67 -1.46 3.58 6.97
CA ALA A 67 -2.17 3.45 5.70
C ALA A 67 -1.49 2.43 4.75
N LEU A 68 -0.16 2.40 4.70
CA LEU A 68 0.58 1.38 3.95
C LEU A 68 0.40 -0.02 4.55
N VAL A 69 0.37 -0.13 5.89
CA VAL A 69 0.06 -1.39 6.57
C VAL A 69 -1.35 -1.86 6.21
N LEU A 70 -2.37 -0.99 6.23
CA LEU A 70 -3.72 -1.36 5.77
C LEU A 70 -3.74 -1.80 4.30
N SER A 71 -3.00 -1.12 3.43
CA SER A 71 -2.86 -1.47 2.01
C SER A 71 -2.29 -2.88 1.86
N ALA A 72 -1.25 -3.21 2.63
CA ALA A 72 -0.69 -4.54 2.65
C ALA A 72 -1.68 -5.56 3.21
N LEU A 73 -2.22 -5.35 4.41
CA LEU A 73 -3.09 -6.31 5.11
C LEU A 73 -4.34 -6.70 4.33
N TYR A 74 -4.96 -5.75 3.64
CA TYR A 74 -6.21 -5.96 2.90
C TYR A 74 -6.03 -6.00 1.38
N ASN A 75 -4.79 -5.99 0.88
CA ASN A 75 -4.45 -5.95 -0.55
C ASN A 75 -5.18 -4.82 -1.31
N LEU A 76 -5.14 -3.61 -0.75
CA LEU A 76 -5.84 -2.44 -1.28
C LEU A 76 -4.90 -1.58 -2.12
N SER A 77 -5.40 -1.10 -3.26
CA SER A 77 -4.74 -0.02 -4.02
C SER A 77 -4.80 1.31 -3.26
N ASP A 78 -4.00 2.29 -3.68
CA ASP A 78 -4.00 3.60 -3.02
C ASP A 78 -5.37 4.31 -3.11
N ASP A 79 -6.08 4.16 -4.24
CA ASP A 79 -7.48 4.63 -4.39
C ASP A 79 -8.44 3.90 -3.44
N GLN A 80 -8.25 2.59 -3.27
CA GLN A 80 -9.06 1.82 -2.32
C GLN A 80 -8.74 2.21 -0.88
N ILE A 81 -7.51 2.56 -0.54
CA ILE A 81 -7.18 3.06 0.80
C ILE A 81 -7.93 4.36 1.08
N GLU A 82 -7.87 5.32 0.17
CA GLU A 82 -8.60 6.58 0.32
C GLU A 82 -10.11 6.35 0.50
N TYR A 83 -10.70 5.48 -0.33
CA TYR A 83 -12.13 5.15 -0.24
C TYR A 83 -12.48 4.42 1.06
N GLN A 84 -11.75 3.35 1.41
CA GLN A 84 -12.07 2.50 2.56
C GLN A 84 -11.81 3.21 3.88
N VAL A 85 -10.82 4.11 3.97
CA VAL A 85 -10.62 4.92 5.18
C VAL A 85 -11.78 5.92 5.37
N ARG A 86 -12.37 6.45 4.29
CA ARG A 86 -13.57 7.30 4.40
C ARG A 86 -14.84 6.53 4.78
N ASP A 87 -14.95 5.29 4.34
CA ASP A 87 -16.14 4.46 4.54
C ASP A 87 -16.13 3.73 5.91
N ARG A 88 -14.95 3.29 6.37
CA ARG A 88 -14.84 2.37 7.51
C ARG A 88 -14.30 3.03 8.76
N LEU A 89 -15.15 3.08 9.79
CA LEU A 89 -14.79 3.55 11.12
C LEU A 89 -13.60 2.78 11.75
N SER A 90 -13.48 1.47 11.51
CA SER A 90 -12.34 0.68 12.02
C SER A 90 -11.01 1.13 11.40
N PHE A 91 -11.00 1.53 10.13
CA PHE A 91 -9.80 2.00 9.45
C PHE A 91 -9.43 3.41 9.93
N MET A 92 -10.42 4.29 10.09
CA MET A 92 -10.19 5.61 10.70
C MET A 92 -9.62 5.48 12.10
N ARG A 93 -10.21 4.63 12.94
CA ARG A 93 -9.73 4.34 14.29
C ARG A 93 -8.29 3.82 14.29
N PHE A 94 -7.97 2.87 13.41
CA PHE A 94 -6.61 2.33 13.30
C PHE A 94 -5.59 3.41 12.93
N LEU A 95 -5.94 4.30 12.00
CA LEU A 95 -5.10 5.44 11.62
C LEU A 95 -5.05 6.53 12.71
N GLY A 96 -5.89 6.48 13.73
CA GLY A 96 -6.00 7.52 14.76
C GLY A 96 -6.69 8.79 14.26
N LEU A 97 -7.54 8.69 13.24
CA LEU A 97 -8.29 9.80 12.66
C LEU A 97 -9.70 9.88 13.26
N GLY A 98 -10.11 11.08 13.66
CA GLY A 98 -11.49 11.44 13.95
C GLY A 98 -12.32 11.64 12.68
N VAL A 99 -13.65 11.71 12.83
CA VAL A 99 -14.60 11.84 11.70
C VAL A 99 -14.33 13.10 10.86
N GLU A 100 -13.89 14.17 11.50
CA GLU A 100 -13.59 15.47 10.86
C GLU A 100 -12.15 15.57 10.33
N ASP A 101 -11.31 14.59 10.64
CA ASP A 101 -9.90 14.64 10.25
C ASP A 101 -9.73 14.34 8.76
N ARG A 102 -8.68 14.92 8.18
CA ARG A 102 -8.37 14.69 6.77
C ARG A 102 -7.84 13.28 6.55
N VAL A 103 -8.57 12.52 5.74
CA VAL A 103 -8.10 11.24 5.18
C VAL A 103 -6.99 11.48 4.15
N PRO A 104 -5.87 10.73 4.20
CA PRO A 104 -4.86 10.75 3.14
C PRO A 104 -5.47 10.37 1.79
N ASP A 105 -5.28 11.24 0.79
CA ASP A 105 -5.69 10.92 -0.58
C ASP A 105 -4.72 9.93 -1.24
N ALA A 106 -5.20 9.22 -2.26
CA ALA A 106 -4.47 8.16 -2.95
C ALA A 106 -3.12 8.63 -3.48
N LYS A 107 -3.06 9.86 -4.02
CA LYS A 107 -1.80 10.45 -4.52
C LYS A 107 -0.80 10.69 -3.39
N THR A 108 -1.26 11.11 -2.22
CA THR A 108 -0.40 11.31 -1.04
C THR A 108 0.14 9.97 -0.54
N VAL A 109 -0.70 8.93 -0.49
CA VAL A 109 -0.28 7.57 -0.12
C VAL A 109 0.74 7.02 -1.13
N TRP A 110 0.47 7.19 -2.42
CA TRP A 110 1.37 6.79 -3.49
C TRP A 110 2.73 7.49 -3.39
N LEU A 111 2.74 8.83 -3.25
CA LEU A 111 3.99 9.60 -3.15
C LEU A 111 4.83 9.19 -1.94
N TYR A 112 4.17 8.87 -0.83
CA TYR A 112 4.82 8.39 0.38
C TYR A 112 5.45 7.00 0.18
N ARG A 113 4.70 6.08 -0.43
CA ARG A 113 5.20 4.73 -0.79
C ARG A 113 6.40 4.82 -1.72
N GLU A 114 6.31 5.66 -2.74
CA GLU A 114 7.36 5.89 -3.73
C GLU A 114 8.63 6.44 -3.07
N ALA A 115 8.51 7.41 -2.16
CA ALA A 115 9.65 7.95 -1.42
C ALA A 115 10.35 6.87 -0.58
N LEU A 116 9.59 6.01 0.12
CA LEU A 116 10.14 4.89 0.88
C LEU A 116 10.81 3.83 -0.03
N ALA A 117 10.23 3.58 -1.21
CA ALA A 117 10.78 2.63 -2.18
C ALA A 117 12.11 3.13 -2.76
N GLN A 118 12.18 4.41 -3.14
CA GLN A 118 13.41 5.05 -3.63
C GLN A 118 14.51 5.08 -2.56
N ALA A 119 14.14 5.22 -1.29
CA ALA A 119 15.07 5.13 -0.17
C ALA A 119 15.46 3.69 0.21
N GLY A 120 14.86 2.66 -0.41
CA GLY A 120 15.10 1.24 -0.07
C GLY A 120 14.60 0.83 1.32
N MET A 121 13.73 1.62 1.95
CA MET A 121 13.36 1.44 3.35
C MET A 121 12.11 0.57 3.55
N VAL A 122 11.37 0.26 2.48
CA VAL A 122 10.12 -0.51 2.55
C VAL A 122 10.34 -1.86 3.23
N GLU A 123 11.32 -2.64 2.78
CA GLU A 123 11.58 -3.99 3.32
C GLU A 123 12.01 -3.92 4.80
N ALA A 124 12.88 -2.98 5.17
CA ALA A 124 13.33 -2.80 6.55
C ALA A 124 12.17 -2.45 7.49
N LEU A 125 11.31 -1.52 7.09
CA LEU A 125 10.15 -1.11 7.89
C LEU A 125 9.14 -2.26 8.07
N PHE A 126 8.82 -2.98 6.99
CA PHE A 126 7.90 -4.11 7.09
C PHE A 126 8.50 -5.29 7.86
N SER A 127 9.81 -5.54 7.75
CA SER A 127 10.50 -6.55 8.57
C SER A 127 10.48 -6.20 10.06
N GLN A 128 10.65 -4.92 10.42
CA GLN A 128 10.53 -4.47 11.80
C GLN A 128 9.09 -4.68 12.32
N PHE A 129 8.09 -4.27 11.53
CA PHE A 129 6.68 -4.48 11.82
C PHE A 129 6.34 -5.96 12.06
N ASP A 130 6.76 -6.85 11.15
CA ASP A 130 6.58 -8.29 11.29
C ASP A 130 7.30 -8.85 12.53
N GLY A 131 8.48 -8.32 12.87
CA GLY A 131 9.21 -8.67 14.08
C GLY A 131 8.47 -8.35 15.38
N HIS A 132 7.75 -7.21 15.44
CA HIS A 132 6.89 -6.91 16.59
C HIS A 132 5.71 -7.88 16.70
N LEU A 133 5.05 -8.18 15.58
CA LEU A 133 3.97 -9.15 15.55
C LEU A 133 4.44 -10.55 15.96
N ALA A 134 5.60 -10.98 15.48
CA ALA A 134 6.17 -12.28 15.81
C ALA A 134 6.46 -12.43 17.31
N ARG A 135 7.03 -11.41 17.95
CA ARG A 135 7.33 -11.42 19.40
C ARG A 135 6.09 -11.58 20.28
N GLN A 136 4.95 -11.05 19.84
CA GLN A 136 3.68 -11.17 20.56
C GLN A 136 2.87 -12.41 20.21
N GLY A 137 3.48 -13.41 19.56
CA GLY A 137 2.84 -14.68 19.28
C GLY A 137 1.86 -14.67 18.10
N TYR A 138 1.82 -13.59 17.31
CA TYR A 138 1.15 -13.56 16.00
C TYR A 138 1.95 -14.32 14.92
N ILE A 139 2.82 -15.25 15.34
CA ILE A 139 3.55 -16.15 14.46
C ILE A 139 2.54 -17.14 13.85
N ALA A 140 2.49 -17.17 12.54
CA ALA A 140 1.74 -18.13 11.75
C ALA A 140 2.25 -19.56 11.99
N ARG A 141 1.87 -20.20 13.09
CA ARG A 141 2.09 -21.65 13.30
C ARG A 141 1.07 -22.51 12.55
N GLY A 142 0.20 -21.93 11.71
CA GLY A 142 -0.92 -22.66 11.13
C GLY A 142 -1.35 -22.18 9.74
N GLY A 143 -0.57 -22.55 8.71
CA GLY A 143 -0.93 -22.45 7.30
C GLY A 143 -0.73 -21.04 6.71
N GLN A 144 0.11 -20.94 5.68
CA GLN A 144 0.21 -19.75 4.84
C GLN A 144 -0.71 -19.91 3.63
N ILE A 145 -1.46 -18.87 3.29
CA ILE A 145 -2.25 -18.80 2.06
C ILE A 145 -1.40 -18.02 1.06
N LEU A 146 -1.00 -18.66 -0.02
CA LEU A 146 -0.40 -17.98 -1.17
C LEU A 146 -1.52 -17.68 -2.17
N ASP A 147 -1.83 -16.41 -2.36
CA ASP A 147 -2.74 -15.95 -3.42
C ASP A 147 -1.92 -15.36 -4.58
N ALA A 148 -2.27 -15.71 -5.82
CA ALA A 148 -1.65 -15.16 -7.02
C ALA A 148 -2.73 -14.47 -7.87
N SER A 149 -2.79 -13.16 -7.73
CA SER A 149 -3.77 -12.30 -8.41
C SER A 149 -3.14 -11.64 -9.63
N ILE A 150 -3.86 -11.61 -10.75
CA ILE A 150 -3.39 -10.92 -11.97
C ILE A 150 -3.81 -9.45 -11.87
N VAL A 151 -2.82 -8.54 -11.92
CA VAL A 151 -3.06 -7.10 -11.93
C VAL A 151 -3.07 -6.63 -13.39
N PRO A 152 -4.23 -6.21 -13.93
CA PRO A 152 -4.32 -5.76 -15.31
C PRO A 152 -3.72 -4.36 -15.46
N VAL A 153 -3.00 -4.14 -16.57
CA VAL A 153 -2.47 -2.82 -16.94
C VAL A 153 -3.01 -2.38 -18.31
N PRO A 154 -2.95 -1.08 -18.64
CA PRO A 154 -3.31 -0.59 -19.96
C PRO A 154 -2.55 -1.32 -21.07
N LYS A 155 -3.28 -1.81 -22.08
CA LYS A 155 -2.68 -2.53 -23.21
C LYS A 155 -1.99 -1.54 -24.14
N ASN A 156 -0.68 -1.69 -24.30
CA ASN A 156 0.08 -0.89 -25.24
C ASN A 156 -0.24 -1.27 -26.69
N ARG A 157 -0.66 -0.29 -27.49
CA ARG A 157 -0.70 -0.42 -28.96
C ARG A 157 0.72 -0.18 -29.51
N ASN A 158 1.42 -1.26 -29.79
CA ASN A 158 2.78 -1.29 -30.36
C ASN A 158 2.78 -2.14 -31.63
N THR A 159 3.70 -1.89 -32.54
CA THR A 159 3.92 -2.74 -33.73
C THR A 159 4.54 -4.08 -33.35
N ARG A 160 4.57 -5.04 -34.29
CA ARG A 160 5.17 -6.37 -34.03
C ARG A 160 6.66 -6.28 -33.76
N ASP A 161 7.38 -5.39 -34.44
CA ASP A 161 8.81 -5.23 -34.27
C ASP A 161 9.15 -4.52 -32.96
N GLU A 162 8.41 -3.46 -32.60
CA GLU A 162 8.50 -2.84 -31.27
C GLU A 162 8.29 -3.88 -30.15
N ASN A 163 7.30 -4.77 -30.29
CA ASN A 163 7.04 -5.81 -29.29
C ASN A 163 8.14 -6.89 -29.23
N LYS A 164 8.92 -7.13 -30.30
CA LYS A 164 10.06 -8.06 -30.25
C LYS A 164 11.21 -7.45 -29.46
N THR A 165 11.53 -6.18 -29.72
CA THR A 165 12.57 -5.42 -29.01
C THR A 165 12.24 -5.28 -27.52
N ILE A 166 10.99 -4.97 -27.18
CA ILE A 166 10.57 -4.88 -25.77
C ILE A 166 10.68 -6.24 -25.06
N LYS A 167 10.42 -7.34 -25.77
CA LYS A 167 10.57 -8.69 -25.22
C LYS A 167 12.03 -9.11 -25.01
N SER A 168 12.99 -8.57 -25.76
CA SER A 168 14.42 -8.77 -25.52
C SER A 168 14.95 -7.92 -24.37
N GLY A 169 14.14 -7.03 -23.81
CA GLY A 169 14.53 -6.11 -22.74
C GLY A 169 15.06 -4.76 -23.25
N ASP A 170 15.01 -4.54 -24.56
CA ASP A 170 15.54 -3.33 -25.19
C ASP A 170 14.43 -2.31 -25.48
N VAL A 171 14.82 -1.04 -25.55
CA VAL A 171 13.92 0.06 -25.93
C VAL A 171 14.00 0.25 -27.46
N PRO A 172 12.88 0.33 -28.19
CA PRO A 172 12.91 0.67 -29.62
C PRO A 172 13.60 2.02 -29.85
N GLU A 173 14.54 2.08 -30.80
CA GLU A 173 15.36 3.26 -31.11
C GLU A 173 14.53 4.52 -31.44
N ASP A 174 13.42 4.32 -32.15
CA ASP A 174 12.44 5.38 -32.47
C ASP A 174 11.80 6.07 -31.25
N TRP A 175 11.91 5.45 -30.06
CA TRP A 175 11.32 5.98 -28.82
C TRP A 175 12.29 6.87 -28.05
N GLU A 176 13.60 6.78 -28.29
CA GLU A 176 14.57 7.69 -27.68
C GLU A 176 14.33 9.14 -28.12
N ASN A 177 13.97 9.32 -29.39
CA ASN A 177 13.61 10.62 -29.97
C ASN A 177 12.19 11.10 -29.56
N ARG A 178 11.45 10.33 -28.75
CA ARG A 178 10.05 10.62 -28.35
C ARG A 178 9.81 10.34 -26.85
N PRO A 179 10.38 11.18 -25.94
CA PRO A 179 10.36 10.91 -24.50
C PRO A 179 8.95 10.83 -23.89
N ALA A 180 7.99 11.61 -24.41
CA ALA A 180 6.60 11.57 -23.95
C ALA A 180 5.87 10.26 -24.32
N LYS A 181 6.25 9.61 -25.44
CA LYS A 181 5.73 8.29 -25.81
C LYS A 181 6.30 7.23 -24.89
N ARG A 182 7.61 7.30 -24.60
CA ARG A 182 8.31 6.34 -23.74
C ARG A 182 7.75 6.30 -22.32
N SER A 183 7.49 7.44 -21.69
CA SER A 183 6.96 7.50 -20.31
C SER A 183 5.56 6.92 -20.15
N GLN A 184 4.78 6.82 -21.23
CA GLN A 184 3.44 6.23 -21.21
C GLN A 184 3.43 4.71 -21.43
N LYS A 185 4.58 4.11 -21.74
CA LYS A 185 4.67 2.71 -22.16
C LYS A 185 5.28 1.87 -21.05
N ASP A 186 4.49 0.95 -20.51
CA ASP A 186 4.97 -0.13 -19.66
C ASP A 186 5.76 -1.16 -20.51
N LEU A 187 7.06 -1.30 -20.20
CA LEU A 187 8.00 -2.22 -20.87
C LEU A 187 8.12 -3.58 -20.17
N ASP A 188 7.62 -3.71 -18.95
CA ASP A 188 7.86 -4.86 -18.08
C ASP A 188 6.63 -5.78 -18.02
N ALA A 189 5.43 -5.23 -18.22
CA ALA A 189 4.20 -6.02 -18.31
C ALA A 189 4.25 -7.07 -19.43
N ARG A 190 3.67 -8.24 -19.16
CA ARG A 190 3.62 -9.37 -20.12
C ARG A 190 2.20 -9.91 -20.29
N TRP A 191 2.02 -10.73 -21.33
CA TRP A 191 0.77 -11.44 -21.59
C TRP A 191 0.77 -12.80 -20.90
N THR A 192 -0.37 -13.19 -20.35
CA THR A 192 -0.59 -14.51 -19.75
C THR A 192 -1.97 -15.04 -20.08
N LYS A 193 -2.19 -16.35 -19.90
CA LYS A 193 -3.48 -17.00 -20.12
C LYS A 193 -3.94 -17.69 -18.84
N LYS A 194 -5.07 -17.28 -18.28
CA LYS A 194 -5.69 -17.88 -17.10
C LYS A 194 -7.14 -18.22 -17.42
N HIS A 195 -7.55 -19.47 -17.15
CA HIS A 195 -8.89 -19.99 -17.45
C HIS A 195 -9.39 -19.69 -18.88
N GLY A 196 -8.52 -19.87 -19.88
CA GLY A 196 -8.86 -19.64 -21.28
C GLY A 196 -8.89 -18.18 -21.73
N LYS A 197 -8.78 -17.21 -20.81
CA LYS A 197 -8.77 -15.77 -21.12
C LYS A 197 -7.36 -15.20 -21.06
N SER A 198 -7.04 -14.29 -21.97
CA SER A 198 -5.74 -13.61 -22.02
C SER A 198 -5.76 -12.35 -21.18
N HIS A 199 -4.76 -12.19 -20.32
CA HIS A 199 -4.56 -11.03 -19.46
C HIS A 199 -3.20 -10.38 -19.77
N TYR A 200 -3.12 -9.05 -19.64
CA TYR A 200 -1.89 -8.28 -19.82
C TYR A 200 -1.58 -7.51 -18.55
N GLY A 201 -0.38 -7.67 -18.00
CA GLY A 201 0.04 -7.01 -16.76
C GLY A 201 1.02 -7.84 -15.95
N TYR A 202 0.75 -7.92 -14.64
CA TYR A 202 1.63 -8.53 -13.64
C TYR A 202 0.91 -9.62 -12.84
N LYS A 203 1.67 -10.51 -12.21
CA LYS A 203 1.20 -11.43 -11.17
C LYS A 203 1.65 -10.90 -9.81
N ASN A 204 0.70 -10.56 -8.96
CA ASN A 204 0.96 -10.22 -7.57
C ASN A 204 0.77 -11.49 -6.71
N HIS A 205 1.86 -11.96 -6.14
CA HIS A 205 1.91 -13.11 -5.23
C HIS A 205 1.86 -12.59 -3.80
N VAL A 206 0.77 -12.84 -3.09
CA VAL A 206 0.54 -12.35 -1.73
C VAL A 206 0.50 -13.54 -0.77
N ASN A 207 1.42 -13.56 0.20
CA ASN A 207 1.45 -14.51 1.31
C ASN A 207 0.67 -13.92 2.49
N VAL A 208 -0.43 -14.59 2.83
CA VAL A 208 -1.34 -14.20 3.90
C VAL A 208 -1.29 -15.26 5.01
N ASP A 209 -1.19 -14.83 6.26
CA ASP A 209 -1.38 -15.72 7.40
C ASP A 209 -2.82 -16.22 7.49
N ARG A 210 -3.03 -17.55 7.58
CA ARG A 210 -4.39 -18.12 7.59
C ARG A 210 -5.20 -17.73 8.83
N LYS A 211 -4.55 -17.59 9.99
CA LYS A 211 -5.19 -17.40 11.30
C LYS A 211 -5.60 -15.94 11.54
N HIS A 212 -4.71 -15.02 11.24
CA HIS A 212 -4.86 -13.58 11.51
C HIS A 212 -5.10 -12.76 10.23
N LYS A 213 -5.08 -13.40 9.05
CA LYS A 213 -5.30 -12.76 7.73
C LYS A 213 -4.34 -11.62 7.42
N LEU A 214 -3.15 -11.62 8.03
CA LEU A 214 -2.15 -10.59 7.82
C LEU A 214 -1.29 -10.92 6.60
N VAL A 215 -1.10 -9.96 5.69
CA VAL A 215 -0.13 -10.08 4.59
C VAL A 215 1.28 -9.99 5.16
N ARG A 216 2.09 -11.02 4.90
CA ARG A 216 3.48 -11.14 5.36
C ARG A 216 4.49 -10.85 4.28
N ARG A 217 4.18 -11.26 3.06
CA ARG A 217 5.07 -11.06 1.92
C ARG A 217 4.23 -10.81 0.70
N TYR A 218 4.63 -9.87 -0.12
CA TYR A 218 4.13 -9.76 -1.48
C TYR A 218 5.32 -9.77 -2.44
N HIS A 219 5.11 -10.33 -3.62
CA HIS A 219 6.09 -10.34 -4.69
C HIS A 219 5.36 -10.10 -6.00
N VAL A 220 5.82 -9.14 -6.79
CA VAL A 220 5.23 -8.85 -8.09
C VAL A 220 6.18 -9.35 -9.15
N SER A 221 5.70 -10.25 -10.01
CA SER A 221 6.39 -10.66 -11.23
C SER A 221 5.61 -10.14 -12.44
N ASP A 222 6.26 -10.06 -13.59
CA ASP A 222 5.52 -9.93 -14.84
C ASP A 222 4.54 -11.11 -15.00
N ALA A 223 3.53 -10.95 -15.85
CA ALA A 223 2.50 -11.97 -15.97
C ALA A 223 2.93 -13.22 -16.74
N ALA A 224 4.10 -13.24 -17.41
CA ALA A 224 4.51 -14.42 -18.20
C ALA A 224 4.60 -15.67 -17.32
#